data_AF-A0A9P0TGC5-F1
#
_entry.id   AF-A0A9P0TGC5-F1
#
_cell.length_a   1.000
_cell.length_b   1.000
_cell.length_c   1.000
_cell.angle_alpha   90.00
_cell.angle_beta   90.00
_cell.angle_gamma   90.00
#
_symmetry.space_group_name_H-M   'P 1'
#
loop_
_entity.id
_entity.type
_entity.pdbx_description
1 polymer ?
#
loop_
_entity_poly.entity_id
_entity_poly.type
_entity_poly.pdbx_seq_one_letter_code
_entity_poly.pdbx_strand_id
1 'polypeptide(L)'
;MEEESVYEKYNEFTSYPICKCYLEPGTPSEHELISVRKEYMLSTVSRTEKYLRERRIPEIIRFLLTKLISHAPKKPVVFLEKLIDDCMLFRSGHGSAPVLYEARHLEAVIKSFDPCNRGWLSAGQIRRLYTTLGLQFSEVLEERTSCDEVLDKLKICQEEEIYDLLSAGAAPDISSDYFKSDQSSNI
;
A
#
# COMPACT_ATOMS: atom_id res chain seq x y z
N MET A 1 6.48 64.86 -13.11
CA MET A 1 6.54 64.02 -11.90
C MET A 1 5.20 63.34 -11.84
N GLU A 2 5.13 62.26 -12.60
CA GLU A 2 3.97 61.39 -12.75
C GLU A 2 4.07 60.34 -11.64
N GLU A 3 3.08 60.30 -10.75
CA GLU A 3 2.85 59.12 -9.91
C GLU A 3 1.43 58.64 -10.21
N GLU A 4 1.36 57.74 -11.20
CA GLU A 4 0.18 56.97 -11.54
C GLU A 4 -0.24 56.06 -10.37
N SER A 5 -1.55 56.01 -10.14
CA SER A 5 -2.22 55.28 -9.06
C SER A 5 -2.10 53.77 -9.21
N VAL A 6 -1.28 53.14 -8.37
CA VAL A 6 -1.14 51.67 -8.27
C VAL A 6 -2.34 51.01 -7.57
N TYR A 7 -3.37 51.77 -7.14
CA TYR A 7 -4.45 51.27 -6.28
C TYR A 7 -5.79 50.95 -6.96
N GLU A 8 -5.93 51.10 -8.28
CA GLU A 8 -7.22 50.80 -8.97
C GLU A 8 -7.36 49.37 -9.51
N LYS A 9 -6.41 48.46 -9.24
CA LYS A 9 -6.37 47.14 -9.91
C LYS A 9 -6.95 45.94 -9.14
N TYR A 10 -7.74 46.15 -8.08
CA TYR A 10 -8.27 45.04 -7.27
C TYR A 10 -9.73 45.21 -6.84
N ASN A 11 -10.63 45.56 -7.76
CA ASN A 11 -12.07 45.53 -7.45
C ASN A 11 -12.95 44.90 -8.53
N GLU A 12 -12.46 43.86 -9.18
CA GLU A 12 -13.34 42.84 -9.75
C GLU A 12 -13.62 41.79 -8.66
N PHE A 13 -14.60 42.10 -7.79
CA PHE A 13 -15.27 41.08 -7.00
C PHE A 13 -16.02 40.16 -7.98
N THR A 14 -15.33 39.14 -8.48
CA THR A 14 -16.00 38.00 -9.09
C THR A 14 -16.84 37.34 -8.00
N SER A 15 -18.16 37.54 -8.09
CA SER A 15 -19.12 36.83 -7.25
C SER A 15 -18.90 35.34 -7.44
N TYR A 16 -18.29 34.68 -6.45
CA TYR A 16 -18.15 33.23 -6.44
C TYR A 16 -19.56 32.64 -6.36
N PRO A 17 -19.92 31.67 -7.21
CA PRO A 17 -21.25 31.08 -7.16
C PRO A 17 -21.47 30.43 -5.79
N ILE A 18 -22.31 31.06 -4.97
CA ILE A 18 -22.75 30.52 -3.68
C ILE A 18 -23.69 29.35 -3.97
N CYS A 19 -23.47 28.23 -3.30
CA CYS A 19 -24.29 27.03 -3.46
C CYS A 19 -25.77 27.34 -3.19
N LYS A 20 -26.69 26.86 -4.04
CA LYS A 20 -28.14 27.06 -3.89
C LYS A 20 -28.67 26.59 -2.53
N CYS A 21 -28.07 25.55 -1.94
CA CYS A 21 -28.41 25.05 -0.60
C CYS A 21 -28.18 26.09 0.52
N TYR A 22 -27.31 27.07 0.26
CA TYR A 22 -27.01 28.19 1.17
C TYR A 22 -27.99 29.36 0.98
N LEU A 23 -28.55 29.50 -0.21
CA LEU A 23 -29.50 30.55 -0.58
C LEU A 23 -30.94 30.15 -0.22
N GLU A 24 -31.26 28.87 -0.31
CA GLU A 24 -32.58 28.30 -0.05
C GLU A 24 -32.48 27.12 0.92
N PRO A 25 -32.36 27.37 2.23
CA PRO A 25 -32.25 26.32 3.24
C PRO A 25 -33.51 25.44 3.22
N GLY A 26 -33.34 24.20 2.76
CA GLY A 26 -34.42 23.21 2.62
C GLY A 26 -34.63 22.71 1.19
N THR A 27 -34.00 23.31 0.18
CA THR A 27 -33.95 22.70 -1.16
C THR A 27 -32.95 21.53 -1.14
N PRO A 28 -33.37 20.31 -1.50
CA PRO A 28 -32.42 19.22 -1.71
C PRO A 28 -31.47 19.62 -2.83
N SER A 29 -30.17 19.33 -2.64
CA SER A 29 -29.19 19.35 -3.73
C SER A 29 -29.82 18.74 -4.97
N GLU A 30 -29.78 19.42 -6.12
CA GLU A 30 -30.25 18.85 -7.37
C GLU A 30 -29.63 17.45 -7.50
N HIS A 31 -30.47 16.40 -7.51
CA HIS A 31 -30.01 15.06 -7.80
C HIS A 31 -29.59 15.08 -9.26
N GLU A 32 -28.28 15.19 -9.52
CA GLU A 32 -27.77 14.92 -10.86
C GLU A 32 -28.23 13.50 -11.23
N LEU A 33 -29.09 13.39 -12.24
CA LEU A 33 -29.42 12.11 -12.85
C LEU A 33 -28.12 11.54 -13.42
N ILE A 34 -27.51 10.63 -12.67
CA ILE A 34 -26.36 9.87 -13.11
C ILE A 34 -26.83 9.09 -14.32
N SER A 35 -26.32 9.43 -15.52
CA SER A 35 -26.67 8.70 -16.72
C SER A 35 -26.29 7.23 -16.55
N VAL A 36 -27.03 6.31 -17.18
CA VAL A 36 -26.74 4.87 -17.16
C VAL A 36 -25.27 4.58 -17.48
N ARG A 37 -24.66 5.39 -18.36
CA ARG A 37 -23.22 5.33 -18.67
C ARG A 37 -22.35 5.71 -17.48
N LYS A 38 -22.66 6.79 -16.76
CA LYS A 38 -21.92 7.19 -15.55
C LYS A 38 -22.05 6.11 -14.47
N GLU A 39 -23.24 5.53 -14.27
CA GLU A 39 -23.47 4.45 -13.30
C GLU A 39 -22.67 3.17 -13.63
N TYR A 40 -22.65 2.78 -14.90
CA TYR A 40 -21.83 1.67 -15.39
C TYR A 40 -20.31 1.91 -15.18
N MET A 41 -19.84 3.13 -15.47
CA MET A 41 -18.44 3.49 -15.25
C MET A 41 -18.08 3.46 -13.77
N LEU A 42 -18.92 4.02 -12.90
CA LEU A 42 -18.68 4.06 -11.44
C LEU A 42 -18.70 2.66 -10.83
N SER A 43 -19.62 1.79 -11.24
CA SER A 43 -19.67 0.39 -10.78
C SER A 43 -18.45 -0.42 -11.24
N THR A 44 -17.97 -0.18 -12.47
CA THR A 44 -16.75 -0.81 -12.97
C THR A 44 -15.53 -0.36 -12.17
N VAL A 45 -15.38 0.95 -11.94
CA VAL A 45 -14.28 1.51 -11.13
C VAL A 45 -14.28 0.93 -9.72
N SER A 46 -15.45 0.91 -9.06
CA SER A 46 -15.61 0.36 -7.71
C SER A 46 -15.20 -1.12 -7.65
N ARG A 47 -15.63 -1.93 -8.63
CA ARG A 47 -15.25 -3.35 -8.70
C ARG A 47 -13.74 -3.53 -8.92
N THR A 48 -13.14 -2.74 -9.80
CA THR A 48 -11.70 -2.78 -10.05
C THR A 48 -10.90 -2.38 -8.82
N GLU A 49 -11.28 -1.30 -8.15
CA GLU A 49 -10.62 -0.83 -6.93
C GLU A 49 -10.73 -1.88 -5.81
N LYS A 50 -11.91 -2.48 -5.66
CA LYS A 50 -12.14 -3.58 -4.71
C LYS A 50 -11.19 -4.75 -4.99
N TYR A 51 -11.12 -5.22 -6.24
CA TYR A 51 -10.22 -6.31 -6.63
C TYR A 51 -8.75 -6.00 -6.34
N LEU A 52 -8.29 -4.79 -6.72
CA LEU A 52 -6.90 -4.37 -6.50
C LEU A 52 -6.55 -4.30 -5.01
N ARG A 53 -7.47 -3.78 -4.18
CA ARG A 53 -7.30 -3.65 -2.73
C ARG A 53 -7.35 -5.00 -2.01
N GLU A 54 -8.35 -5.82 -2.29
CA GLU A 54 -8.52 -7.12 -1.62
C GLU A 54 -7.38 -8.09 -1.91
N ARG A 55 -6.84 -8.03 -3.13
CA ARG A 55 -5.68 -8.84 -3.55
C ARG A 55 -4.34 -8.17 -3.27
N ARG A 56 -4.32 -6.97 -2.66
CA ARG A 56 -3.11 -6.16 -2.37
C ARG A 56 -2.15 -6.08 -3.56
N ILE A 57 -2.70 -5.95 -4.78
CA ILE A 57 -1.93 -5.99 -6.04
C ILE A 57 -0.90 -4.85 -6.10
N PRO A 58 -1.24 -3.58 -5.77
CA PRO A 58 -0.26 -2.50 -5.78
C PRO A 58 0.97 -2.77 -4.90
N GLU A 59 0.77 -3.41 -3.75
CA GLU A 59 1.82 -3.79 -2.81
C GLU A 59 2.71 -4.91 -3.35
N ILE A 60 2.12 -5.95 -3.96
CA ILE A 60 2.87 -7.01 -4.64
C ILE A 60 3.74 -6.42 -5.77
N ILE A 61 3.16 -5.55 -6.60
CA ILE A 61 3.91 -4.92 -7.70
C ILE A 61 5.06 -4.07 -7.16
N ARG A 62 4.84 -3.29 -6.10
CA ARG A 62 5.90 -2.50 -5.45
C ARG A 62 7.02 -3.40 -4.93
N PHE A 63 6.68 -4.52 -4.29
CA PHE A 63 7.66 -5.51 -3.81
C PHE A 63 8.51 -6.07 -4.96
N LEU A 64 7.86 -6.56 -6.03
CA LEU A 64 8.55 -7.13 -7.19
C LEU A 64 9.48 -6.10 -7.85
N LEU A 65 9.01 -4.86 -8.04
CA LEU A 65 9.82 -3.79 -8.60
C LEU A 65 11.00 -3.42 -7.71
N THR A 66 10.81 -3.39 -6.38
CA THR A 66 11.87 -3.09 -5.43
C THR A 66 12.99 -4.14 -5.52
N LYS A 67 12.63 -5.42 -5.55
CA LYS A 67 13.56 -6.53 -5.75
C LYS A 67 14.28 -6.46 -7.10
N LEU A 68 13.55 -6.13 -8.16
CA LEU A 68 14.13 -6.01 -9.49
C LEU A 68 15.18 -4.88 -9.55
N ILE A 69 14.85 -3.72 -9.01
CA ILE A 69 15.73 -2.54 -9.00
C ILE A 69 16.96 -2.79 -8.13
N SER A 70 16.78 -3.39 -6.94
CA SER A 70 17.89 -3.63 -6.02
C SER A 70 18.90 -4.64 -6.55
N HIS A 71 18.44 -5.68 -7.24
CA HIS A 71 19.33 -6.69 -7.83
C HIS A 71 19.86 -6.31 -9.21
N ALA A 72 19.22 -5.38 -9.93
CA ALA A 72 19.57 -4.93 -11.27
C ALA A 72 20.00 -6.08 -12.23
N PRO A 73 19.20 -7.16 -12.37
CA PRO A 73 19.60 -8.34 -13.10
C PRO A 73 19.69 -8.07 -14.61
N LYS A 74 20.63 -8.74 -15.29
CA LYS A 74 20.80 -8.64 -16.76
C LYS A 74 19.57 -9.13 -17.55
N LYS A 75 18.79 -10.04 -16.97
CA LYS A 75 17.57 -10.63 -17.55
C LYS A 75 16.38 -10.38 -16.61
N PRO A 76 15.74 -9.20 -16.67
CA PRO A 76 14.74 -8.78 -15.70
C PRO A 76 13.49 -9.68 -15.66
N VAL A 77 13.01 -10.13 -16.82
CA VAL A 77 11.82 -11.00 -16.91
C VAL A 77 12.07 -12.36 -16.23
N VAL A 78 13.20 -13.01 -16.56
CA VAL A 78 13.57 -14.31 -15.96
C VAL A 78 13.76 -14.20 -14.45
N PHE A 79 14.30 -13.08 -13.97
CA PHE A 79 14.41 -12.82 -12.53
C PHE A 79 13.04 -12.70 -11.87
N LEU A 80 12.10 -11.98 -12.48
CA LEU A 80 10.74 -11.82 -11.94
C LEU A 80 9.96 -13.14 -11.96
N GLU A 81 10.08 -13.95 -13.01
CA GLU A 81 9.47 -15.30 -13.06
C GLU A 81 9.94 -16.13 -11.86
N LYS A 82 11.26 -16.21 -11.67
CA LYS A 82 11.84 -16.93 -10.53
C LYS A 82 11.38 -16.37 -9.19
N LEU A 83 11.34 -15.04 -9.04
CA LEU A 83 10.90 -14.39 -7.81
C LEU A 83 9.44 -14.73 -7.49
N ILE A 84 8.57 -14.78 -8.51
CA ILE A 84 7.18 -15.20 -8.34
C ILE A 84 7.10 -16.68 -7.96
N ASP A 85 7.89 -17.55 -8.58
CA ASP A 85 7.95 -18.97 -8.22
C ASP A 85 8.39 -19.15 -6.75
N ASP A 86 9.44 -18.43 -6.32
CA ASP A 86 9.93 -18.43 -4.94
C ASP A 86 8.84 -17.94 -3.96
N CYS A 87 8.08 -16.90 -4.31
CA CYS A 87 6.91 -16.45 -3.54
C CYS A 87 5.84 -17.54 -3.42
N MET A 88 5.52 -18.22 -4.52
CA MET A 88 4.48 -19.26 -4.54
C MET A 88 4.89 -20.49 -3.72
N LEU A 89 6.16 -20.89 -3.81
CA LEU A 89 6.74 -21.93 -2.96
C LEU A 89 6.63 -21.52 -1.49
N PHE A 90 7.11 -20.33 -1.13
CA PHE A 90 7.09 -19.85 0.26
C PHE A 90 5.67 -19.84 0.83
N ARG A 91 4.69 -19.31 0.09
CA ARG A 91 3.28 -19.31 0.51
C ARG A 91 2.74 -20.72 0.75
N SER A 92 3.20 -21.71 -0.01
CA SER A 92 2.82 -23.12 0.18
C SER A 92 3.53 -23.82 1.35
N GLY A 93 4.32 -23.10 2.14
CA GLY A 93 5.12 -23.64 3.24
C GLY A 93 6.44 -24.28 2.79
N HIS A 94 6.89 -24.04 1.56
CA HIS A 94 8.12 -24.61 1.01
C HIS A 94 9.13 -23.52 0.66
N GLY A 95 10.42 -23.76 0.89
CA GLY A 95 11.47 -22.79 0.57
C GLY A 95 11.52 -21.60 1.53
N SER A 96 12.42 -20.66 1.23
CA SER A 96 12.68 -19.48 2.08
C SER A 96 11.83 -18.28 1.66
N ALA A 97 11.46 -17.45 2.62
CA ALA A 97 10.78 -16.19 2.36
C ALA A 97 11.60 -15.28 1.43
N PRO A 98 11.01 -14.75 0.34
CA PRO A 98 11.70 -13.83 -0.56
C PRO A 98 11.76 -12.40 0.01
N VAL A 99 12.37 -12.24 1.18
CA VAL A 99 12.37 -11.01 1.98
C VAL A 99 13.03 -9.80 1.31
N LEU A 100 12.54 -8.58 1.53
CA LEU A 100 13.12 -7.36 0.96
C LEU A 100 14.56 -7.10 1.42
N TYR A 101 14.83 -7.31 2.72
CA TYR A 101 16.11 -7.00 3.33
C TYR A 101 16.87 -8.29 3.69
N GLU A 102 18.07 -8.44 3.12
CA GLU A 102 19.03 -9.44 3.60
C GLU A 102 19.51 -9.10 5.01
N ALA A 103 20.00 -10.10 5.77
CA ALA A 103 20.47 -9.93 7.14
C ALA A 103 21.50 -8.79 7.28
N ARG A 104 22.44 -8.69 6.33
CA ARG A 104 23.44 -7.60 6.31
C ARG A 104 22.83 -6.20 6.21
N HIS A 105 21.68 -6.06 5.53
CA HIS A 105 20.99 -4.77 5.40
C HIS A 105 20.32 -4.41 6.74
N LEU A 106 19.66 -5.38 7.38
CA LEU A 106 19.06 -5.20 8.70
C LEU A 106 20.11 -4.86 9.76
N GLU A 107 21.23 -5.58 9.78
CA GLU A 107 22.36 -5.31 10.69
C GLU A 107 22.93 -3.91 10.49
N ALA A 108 23.09 -3.47 9.24
CA ALA A 108 23.58 -2.12 8.93
C ALA A 108 22.62 -1.03 9.45
N VAL A 109 21.31 -1.25 9.32
CA VAL A 109 20.30 -0.34 9.87
C VAL A 109 20.33 -0.37 11.39
N ILE A 110 20.36 -1.53 12.04
CA ILE A 110 20.47 -1.61 13.52
C ILE A 110 21.70 -0.84 14.02
N LYS A 111 22.85 -1.02 13.38
CA LYS A 111 24.08 -0.29 13.72
C LYS A 111 23.95 1.23 13.59
N SER A 112 23.18 1.74 12.62
CA SER A 112 22.95 3.18 12.48
C SER A 112 22.10 3.75 13.62
N PHE A 113 21.27 2.92 14.25
CA PHE A 113 20.50 3.26 15.45
C PHE A 113 21.26 2.99 16.77
N ASP A 114 22.39 2.29 16.74
CA ASP A 114 23.32 2.12 17.87
C ASP A 114 24.75 2.61 17.54
N PRO A 115 24.94 3.93 17.30
CA PRO A 115 26.23 4.47 16.85
C PRO A 115 27.36 4.30 17.87
N CYS A 116 27.03 4.15 19.16
CA CYS A 116 27.99 3.94 20.24
C CYS A 116 28.28 2.45 20.50
N ASN A 117 27.70 1.54 19.71
CA ASN A 117 27.87 0.09 19.82
C ASN A 117 27.60 -0.43 21.25
N ARG A 118 26.50 0.02 21.86
CA ARG A 118 26.06 -0.37 23.21
C ARG A 118 25.49 -1.79 23.23
N GLY A 119 25.09 -2.33 22.08
CA GLY A 119 24.49 -3.66 21.92
C GLY A 119 22.99 -3.72 22.24
N TRP A 120 22.33 -2.58 22.44
CA TRP A 120 20.90 -2.50 22.69
C TRP A 120 20.29 -1.20 22.15
N LEU A 121 18.99 -1.25 21.86
CA LEU A 121 18.18 -0.14 21.39
C LEU A 121 17.06 0.17 22.38
N SER A 122 16.68 1.45 22.48
CA SER A 122 15.48 1.85 23.23
C SER A 122 14.21 1.70 22.40
N ALA A 123 13.05 1.65 23.05
CA ALA A 123 11.74 1.56 22.39
C ALA A 123 11.57 2.63 21.30
N GLY A 124 11.98 3.88 21.58
CA GLY A 124 11.92 4.97 20.62
C GLY A 124 12.88 4.82 19.43
N GLN A 125 14.01 4.13 19.60
CA GLN A 125 14.93 3.81 18.50
C GLN A 125 14.36 2.68 17.64
N ILE A 126 13.83 1.64 18.26
CA ILE A 126 13.19 0.50 17.57
C ILE A 126 12.02 0.98 16.71
N ARG A 127 11.12 1.81 17.26
CA ARG A 127 9.98 2.35 16.50
C ARG A 127 10.41 3.10 15.22
N ARG A 128 11.44 3.94 15.33
CA ARG A 128 11.99 4.69 14.19
C ARG A 128 12.70 3.78 13.19
N LEU A 129 13.34 2.72 13.67
CA LEU A 129 13.96 1.70 12.83
C LEU A 129 12.91 0.98 11.97
N TYR A 130 11.81 0.50 12.57
CA TYR A 130 10.72 -0.14 11.82
C TYR A 130 10.11 0.82 10.77
N THR A 131 9.88 2.08 11.17
CA THR A 131 9.39 3.12 10.24
C THR A 131 10.37 3.35 9.07
N THR A 132 11.67 3.33 9.34
CA THR A 132 12.72 3.52 8.32
C THR A 132 12.76 2.36 7.32
N LEU A 133 12.53 1.14 7.79
CA LEU A 133 12.44 -0.06 6.94
C LEU A 133 11.09 -0.19 6.24
N GLY A 134 10.10 0.63 6.61
CA GLY A 134 8.73 0.53 6.12
C GLY A 134 7.99 -0.72 6.62
N LEU A 135 8.45 -1.29 7.74
CA LEU A 135 7.86 -2.48 8.37
C LEU A 135 6.86 -2.06 9.46
N GLN A 136 5.84 -2.87 9.65
CA GLN A 136 4.88 -2.75 10.75
C GLN A 136 5.53 -3.19 12.06
N PHE A 137 5.27 -2.44 13.13
CA PHE A 137 5.83 -2.72 14.45
C PHE A 137 4.72 -3.10 15.43
N SER A 138 5.04 -3.98 16.37
CA SER A 138 4.15 -4.30 17.50
C SER A 138 4.21 -3.21 18.56
N GLU A 139 3.06 -2.83 19.12
CA GLU A 139 2.94 -1.69 20.03
C GLU A 139 3.67 -1.86 21.37
N VAL A 140 3.91 -3.12 21.79
CA VAL A 140 4.55 -3.42 23.08
C VAL A 140 6.06 -3.49 22.89
N LEU A 141 6.76 -2.45 23.38
CA LEU A 141 8.22 -2.37 23.35
C LEU A 141 8.76 -2.21 24.76
N GLU A 142 9.79 -2.99 25.07
CA GLU A 142 10.61 -2.79 26.25
C GLU A 142 11.52 -1.58 26.04
N GLU A 143 11.85 -0.88 27.13
CA GLU A 143 12.72 0.30 27.05
C GLU A 143 14.16 -0.05 26.64
N ARG A 144 14.55 -1.32 26.75
CA ARG A 144 15.88 -1.81 26.41
C ARG A 144 15.80 -3.20 25.81
N THR A 145 16.04 -3.31 24.50
CA THR A 145 16.07 -4.58 23.76
C THR A 145 17.43 -4.77 23.12
N SER A 146 17.98 -5.99 23.18
CA SER A 146 19.29 -6.27 22.57
C SER A 146 19.26 -6.15 21.04
N CYS A 147 20.37 -5.77 20.42
CA CYS A 147 20.45 -5.65 18.96
C CYS A 147 20.18 -6.99 18.25
N ASP A 148 20.61 -8.10 18.82
CA ASP A 148 20.39 -9.45 18.26
C ASP A 148 18.91 -9.82 18.30
N GLU A 149 18.22 -9.54 19.41
CA GLU A 149 16.78 -9.76 19.52
C GLU A 149 15.99 -8.88 18.55
N VAL A 150 16.41 -7.62 18.36
CA VAL A 150 15.81 -6.73 17.36
C VAL A 150 16.01 -7.29 15.94
N LEU A 151 17.20 -7.82 15.63
CA LEU A 151 17.48 -8.42 14.33
C LEU A 151 16.56 -9.60 14.04
N ASP A 152 16.36 -10.48 15.02
CA ASP A 152 15.49 -11.64 14.85
C ASP A 152 14.01 -11.25 14.73
N LYS A 153 13.56 -10.27 15.52
CA LYS A 153 12.21 -9.69 15.38
C LYS A 153 11.97 -9.07 14.00
N LEU A 154 12.97 -8.40 13.43
CA LEU A 154 12.86 -7.83 12.08
C LEU A 154 12.80 -8.91 11.01
N LYS A 155 13.59 -9.98 11.12
CA LYS A 155 13.54 -11.12 10.20
C LYS A 155 12.15 -11.75 10.21
N ILE A 156 11.62 -12.06 11.40
CA ILE A 156 10.29 -12.66 11.54
C ILE A 156 9.23 -11.73 10.96
N CYS A 157 9.27 -10.43 11.30
CA CYS A 157 8.28 -9.46 10.84
C CYS A 157 8.22 -9.35 9.30
N GLN A 158 9.37 -9.29 8.61
CA GLN A 158 9.35 -9.23 7.14
C GLN A 158 8.86 -10.55 6.49
N GLU A 159 9.06 -11.70 7.15
CA GLU A 159 8.55 -13.00 6.70
C GLU A 159 7.03 -13.09 6.85
N GLU A 160 6.49 -12.60 7.96
CA GLU A 160 5.05 -12.48 8.21
C GLU A 160 4.40 -11.52 7.21
N GLU A 161 4.98 -10.34 6.99
CA GLU A 161 4.43 -9.35 6.06
C GLU A 161 4.38 -9.88 4.61
N ILE A 162 5.43 -10.57 4.15
CA ILE A 162 5.43 -11.14 2.80
C ILE A 162 4.44 -12.30 2.71
N TYR A 163 4.30 -13.12 3.75
CA TYR A 163 3.28 -14.18 3.78
C TYR A 163 1.86 -13.59 3.69
N ASP A 164 1.56 -12.57 4.49
CA ASP A 164 0.26 -11.88 4.49
C ASP A 164 -0.03 -11.21 3.15
N LEU A 165 1.00 -10.64 2.53
CA LEU A 165 0.90 -10.05 1.20
C LEU A 165 0.57 -11.10 0.13
N LEU A 166 1.24 -12.25 0.16
CA LEU A 166 1.05 -13.33 -0.82
C LEU A 166 -0.25 -14.11 -0.62
N SER A 167 -0.80 -14.07 0.60
CA SER A 167 -2.07 -14.71 0.98
C SER A 167 -3.28 -13.79 0.81
N ALA A 168 -3.07 -12.53 0.42
CA ALA A 168 -4.13 -11.54 0.26
C ALA A 168 -5.20 -11.98 -0.75
N GLY A 169 -6.45 -12.06 -0.27
CA GLY A 169 -7.60 -12.47 -1.09
C GLY A 169 -7.57 -13.93 -1.57
N ALA A 170 -6.82 -14.80 -0.89
CA ALA A 170 -6.85 -16.26 -1.11
C ALA A 170 -8.05 -16.97 -0.45
N ALA A 171 -9.03 -16.21 0.08
CA ALA A 171 -10.30 -16.79 0.50
C ALA A 171 -10.94 -17.54 -0.68
N PRO A 172 -11.54 -18.73 -0.45
CA PRO A 172 -12.19 -19.47 -1.53
C PRO A 172 -13.30 -18.60 -2.14
N ASP A 173 -13.21 -18.33 -3.44
CA ASP A 173 -14.24 -17.64 -4.21
C ASP A 173 -15.50 -18.52 -4.26
N ILE A 174 -16.39 -18.38 -3.28
CA ILE A 174 -17.73 -19.01 -3.28
C ILE A 174 -18.62 -18.45 -4.41
N SER A 175 -18.19 -17.37 -5.09
CA SER A 175 -19.00 -16.69 -6.10
C SER A 175 -18.91 -17.26 -7.53
N SER A 176 -18.05 -18.24 -7.81
CA SER A 176 -17.92 -18.77 -9.18
C SER A 176 -19.02 -19.76 -9.59
N ASP A 177 -19.80 -20.26 -8.63
CA ASP A 177 -20.90 -21.20 -8.89
C ASP A 177 -22.24 -20.51 -9.26
N TYR A 178 -22.37 -19.20 -9.05
CA TYR A 178 -23.61 -18.47 -9.35
C TYR A 178 -23.80 -18.08 -10.83
N PHE A 179 -22.81 -18.30 -11.70
CA PHE A 179 -22.91 -17.99 -13.14
C PHE A 179 -23.13 -19.21 -14.04
N LYS A 180 -23.29 -20.42 -13.46
CA LYS A 180 -23.51 -21.66 -14.23
C LYS A 180 -24.98 -22.12 -14.31
N SER A 181 -25.92 -21.52 -13.57
CA SER A 181 -27.30 -22.01 -13.53
C SER A 181 -28.26 -21.46 -14.61
N ASP A 182 -27.90 -20.41 -15.34
CA ASP A 182 -28.87 -19.69 -16.21
C ASP A 182 -28.74 -20.01 -17.71
N GLN A 183 -28.03 -21.07 -18.11
CA GLN A 183 -27.95 -21.50 -19.53
C GLN A 183 -28.43 -22.92 -19.82
N SER A 184 -29.10 -23.59 -18.89
CA SER A 184 -29.63 -24.94 -19.11
C SER A 184 -31.12 -25.05 -18.79
N SER A 185 -31.93 -24.23 -19.47
CA SER A 185 -33.39 -24.41 -19.54
C SER A 185 -33.96 -23.62 -20.72
N ASN A 186 -33.60 -24.06 -21.94
CA ASN A 186 -34.38 -23.82 -23.16
C ASN A 186 -33.98 -24.88 -24.20
N ILE A 187 -34.48 -26.11 -24.01
CA ILE A 187 -34.82 -27.07 -25.06
C ILE A 187 -36.14 -27.71 -24.65
#